data_AF-A0A7S1FPD0-F1
#
_entry.id   AF-A0A7S1FPD0-F1
#
_cell.length_a   1.000
_cell.length_b   1.000
_cell.length_c   1.000
_cell.angle_alpha   90.00
_cell.angle_beta   90.00
_cell.angle_gamma   90.00
#
_symmetry.space_group_name_H-M   'P 1'
#
loop_
_entity.id
_entity.type
_entity.pdbx_description
1 polymer ?
#
loop_
_entity_poly.entity_id
_entity_poly.type
_entity_poly.pdbx_seq_one_letter_code
_entity_poly.pdbx_strand_id
1 'polypeptide(L)'
;MLSVDHQGTNCPSGEGSVTFGNKNIASGESATVTGGFKNEARGEVSAVMGGQQNQVSKGKASSIAGGFNNIATGTASVVAGGQDNKAKGDNSSIAGGSKNEATGGHSHISSGMSNIAAGEGAFVSGGKGNTASGYYASAVCGGENNEATHDLSTVVGGKSNKAISRYSSVFGGLENDASGEYSSISGGKENIAAGPHSSVSGGVSNKANGPYSSVTAGQGNQATGKYSSITAGMNNIVRGECSSVTGGSKNSVMGKYASVSSGNSNKADEEHSSVSGGRNNRATGKYSSVSAGTLNTASGSFSSVSGGRDNKATKNFSSVLGGFKNEAYGTYSSVGGGHLKKATATYEFIPKVE
;
A
#
# COMPACT_ATOMS: atom_id res chain seq x y z
N MET A 1 -52.91 -17.12 -7.72
CA MET A 1 -52.57 -16.24 -6.57
C MET A 1 -53.01 -16.95 -5.29
N LEU A 2 -52.16 -16.97 -4.25
CA LEU A 2 -52.49 -17.55 -2.94
C LEU A 2 -52.13 -16.55 -1.84
N SER A 3 -53.09 -16.26 -0.94
CA SER A 3 -52.87 -15.48 0.28
C SER A 3 -53.37 -16.28 1.48
N VAL A 4 -52.52 -16.43 2.50
CA VAL A 4 -52.95 -16.98 3.79
C VAL A 4 -52.62 -15.96 4.88
N ASP A 5 -53.62 -15.14 5.23
CA ASP A 5 -53.66 -14.41 6.48
C ASP A 5 -55.08 -14.25 7.00
N HIS A 6 -55.23 -14.22 8.32
CA HIS A 6 -56.54 -14.04 8.94
C HIS A 6 -57.07 -12.61 8.78
N GLN A 7 -56.19 -11.64 8.54
CA GLN A 7 -56.51 -10.21 8.53
C GLN A 7 -56.67 -9.59 7.14
N GLY A 8 -56.45 -10.32 6.04
CA GLY A 8 -56.56 -9.81 4.67
C GLY A 8 -55.51 -8.73 4.31
N THR A 9 -54.38 -8.71 5.00
CA THR A 9 -53.31 -7.71 4.90
C THR A 9 -52.25 -8.00 3.83
N ASN A 10 -52.20 -9.23 3.32
CA ASN A 10 -51.26 -9.60 2.27
C ASN A 10 -51.78 -9.22 0.87
N CYS A 11 -50.87 -8.87 -0.03
CA CYS A 11 -51.18 -8.41 -1.39
C CYS A 11 -50.41 -9.23 -2.46
N PRO A 12 -50.87 -10.46 -2.80
CA PRO A 12 -50.43 -11.13 -4.00
C PRO A 12 -51.15 -10.53 -5.22
N SER A 13 -50.40 -9.93 -6.14
CA SER A 13 -50.96 -9.31 -7.36
C SER A 13 -50.24 -9.73 -8.65
N GLY A 14 -49.07 -10.35 -8.55
CA GLY A 14 -48.39 -10.91 -9.72
C GLY A 14 -49.05 -12.22 -10.17
N GLU A 15 -48.99 -12.51 -11.45
CA GLU A 15 -49.39 -13.83 -11.97
C GLU A 15 -48.59 -14.93 -11.26
N GLY A 16 -49.24 -16.01 -10.81
CA GLY A 16 -48.56 -17.09 -10.07
C GLY A 16 -48.04 -16.72 -8.67
N SER A 17 -48.29 -15.50 -8.17
CA SER A 17 -47.72 -15.06 -6.88
C SER A 17 -48.34 -15.73 -5.64
N VAL A 18 -47.53 -15.87 -4.60
CA VAL A 18 -47.90 -16.51 -3.32
C VAL A 18 -47.42 -15.67 -2.14
N THR A 19 -48.29 -15.47 -1.15
CA THR A 19 -47.98 -14.73 0.08
C THR A 19 -48.53 -15.43 1.33
N PHE A 20 -47.70 -15.51 2.36
CA PHE A 20 -48.06 -15.93 3.72
C PHE A 20 -47.56 -14.88 4.73
N GLY A 21 -48.08 -14.88 5.96
CA GLY A 21 -47.64 -13.98 7.03
C GLY A 21 -48.53 -12.73 7.17
N ASN A 22 -47.96 -11.57 7.51
CA ASN A 22 -48.73 -10.34 7.75
C ASN A 22 -48.14 -9.14 6.99
N LYS A 23 -49.01 -8.39 6.29
CA LYS A 23 -48.65 -7.19 5.51
C LYS A 23 -47.59 -7.43 4.44
N ASN A 24 -47.58 -8.61 3.82
CA ASN A 24 -46.60 -8.97 2.80
C ASN A 24 -47.13 -8.69 1.39
N ILE A 25 -46.24 -8.30 0.47
CA ILE A 25 -46.57 -7.98 -0.92
C ILE A 25 -45.82 -8.94 -1.85
N ALA A 26 -46.52 -9.60 -2.76
CA ALA A 26 -45.89 -10.33 -3.88
C ALA A 26 -46.51 -9.85 -5.20
N SER A 27 -45.84 -8.93 -5.88
CA SER A 27 -46.40 -8.29 -7.09
C SER A 27 -45.68 -8.67 -8.39
N GLY A 28 -44.52 -9.32 -8.31
CA GLY A 28 -43.84 -9.85 -9.49
C GLY A 28 -44.48 -11.14 -9.99
N GLU A 29 -44.34 -11.43 -11.29
CA GLU A 29 -44.74 -12.73 -11.85
C GLU A 29 -43.98 -13.86 -11.12
N SER A 30 -44.71 -14.88 -10.69
CA SER A 30 -44.23 -16.01 -9.88
C SER A 30 -43.48 -15.61 -8.60
N ALA A 31 -43.74 -14.41 -8.06
CA ALA A 31 -43.11 -13.95 -6.84
C ALA A 31 -43.67 -14.65 -5.60
N THR A 32 -42.81 -15.00 -4.65
CA THR A 32 -43.18 -15.75 -3.45
C THR A 32 -42.71 -15.05 -2.17
N VAL A 33 -43.62 -14.88 -1.21
CA VAL A 33 -43.28 -14.55 0.18
C VAL A 33 -43.80 -15.65 1.10
N THR A 34 -42.91 -16.42 1.73
CA THR A 34 -43.31 -17.59 2.55
C THR A 34 -43.65 -17.27 4.00
N GLY A 35 -43.49 -16.01 4.45
CA GLY A 35 -43.89 -15.59 5.79
C GLY A 35 -43.31 -14.25 6.24
N GLY A 36 -43.43 -13.96 7.54
CA GLY A 36 -42.86 -12.76 8.18
C GLY A 36 -43.78 -11.53 8.13
N PHE A 37 -43.20 -10.35 8.36
CA PHE A 37 -43.92 -9.08 8.48
C PHE A 37 -43.39 -8.01 7.54
N LYS A 38 -44.26 -7.41 6.72
CA LYS A 38 -43.91 -6.30 5.80
C LYS A 38 -42.81 -6.63 4.78
N ASN A 39 -42.77 -7.86 4.28
CA ASN A 39 -41.86 -8.26 3.22
C ASN A 39 -42.46 -7.98 1.84
N GLU A 40 -41.62 -7.61 0.87
CA GLU A 40 -42.05 -7.29 -0.49
C GLU A 40 -41.23 -8.08 -1.52
N ALA A 41 -41.89 -8.85 -2.38
CA ALA A 41 -41.32 -9.55 -3.52
C ALA A 41 -41.95 -9.03 -4.83
N ARG A 42 -41.26 -8.09 -5.49
CA ARG A 42 -41.77 -7.36 -6.67
C ARG A 42 -41.08 -7.74 -7.98
N GLY A 43 -39.93 -8.42 -7.93
CA GLY A 43 -39.22 -8.93 -9.11
C GLY A 43 -39.87 -10.18 -9.70
N GLU A 44 -39.68 -10.41 -11.00
CA GLU A 44 -40.07 -11.66 -11.67
C GLU A 44 -39.33 -12.85 -11.05
N VAL A 45 -40.03 -13.93 -10.70
CA VAL A 45 -39.50 -15.13 -10.04
C VAL A 45 -38.72 -14.79 -8.74
N SER A 46 -39.11 -13.71 -8.05
CA SER A 46 -38.46 -13.29 -6.80
C SER A 46 -38.97 -14.05 -5.58
N ALA A 47 -38.12 -14.19 -4.57
CA ALA A 47 -38.50 -14.87 -3.33
C ALA A 47 -38.06 -14.12 -2.07
N VAL A 48 -38.95 -14.03 -1.08
CA VAL A 48 -38.60 -13.67 0.30
C VAL A 48 -39.05 -14.78 1.23
N MET A 49 -38.11 -15.47 1.86
CA MET A 49 -38.43 -16.65 2.67
C MET A 49 -38.94 -16.32 4.08
N GLY A 50 -38.78 -15.07 4.55
CA GLY A 50 -39.30 -14.62 5.84
C GLY A 50 -38.65 -13.33 6.35
N GLY A 51 -38.68 -13.15 7.67
CA GLY A 51 -38.10 -11.99 8.34
C GLY A 51 -39.04 -10.77 8.36
N GLN A 52 -38.46 -9.58 8.51
CA GLN A 52 -39.20 -8.33 8.60
C GLN A 52 -38.64 -7.27 7.65
N GLN A 53 -39.53 -6.58 6.93
CA GLN A 53 -39.18 -5.44 6.07
C GLN A 53 -38.16 -5.75 4.97
N ASN A 54 -38.08 -7.01 4.51
CA ASN A 54 -37.19 -7.38 3.43
C ASN A 54 -37.82 -7.04 2.07
N GLN A 55 -37.03 -6.52 1.14
CA GLN A 55 -37.53 -6.03 -0.14
C GLN A 55 -36.71 -6.57 -1.32
N VAL A 56 -37.40 -7.28 -2.22
CA VAL A 56 -36.93 -7.59 -3.55
C VAL A 56 -37.66 -6.70 -4.56
N SER A 57 -37.04 -5.61 -5.02
CA SER A 57 -37.78 -4.55 -5.75
C SER A 57 -37.89 -4.78 -7.26
N LYS A 58 -36.81 -5.23 -7.91
CA LYS A 58 -36.71 -5.27 -9.40
C LYS A 58 -35.94 -6.46 -9.96
N GLY A 59 -35.06 -7.08 -9.18
CA GLY A 59 -34.19 -8.14 -9.66
C GLY A 59 -34.98 -9.38 -10.07
N LYS A 60 -34.90 -9.77 -11.35
CA LYS A 60 -35.42 -11.07 -11.79
C LYS A 60 -34.67 -12.21 -11.09
N ALA A 61 -35.36 -13.24 -10.65
CA ALA A 61 -34.79 -14.40 -9.96
C ALA A 61 -33.93 -14.06 -8.73
N SER A 62 -34.20 -12.92 -8.07
CA SER A 62 -33.49 -12.52 -6.86
C SER A 62 -34.20 -12.99 -5.59
N SER A 63 -33.43 -13.17 -4.52
CA SER A 63 -33.99 -13.75 -3.29
C SER A 63 -33.40 -13.16 -2.00
N ILE A 64 -34.25 -13.16 -0.98
CA ILE A 64 -33.85 -12.86 0.40
C ILE A 64 -34.33 -14.02 1.29
N ALA A 65 -33.41 -14.72 1.95
CA ALA A 65 -33.79 -15.85 2.80
C ALA A 65 -34.36 -15.41 4.17
N GLY A 66 -34.11 -14.17 4.61
CA GLY A 66 -34.73 -13.63 5.82
C GLY A 66 -33.99 -12.41 6.38
N GLY A 67 -34.12 -12.19 7.69
CA GLY A 67 -33.48 -11.08 8.40
C GLY A 67 -34.35 -9.83 8.50
N PHE A 68 -33.73 -8.68 8.74
CA PHE A 68 -34.39 -7.40 8.93
C PHE A 68 -33.92 -6.35 7.92
N ASN A 69 -34.85 -5.76 7.18
CA ASN A 69 -34.61 -4.61 6.30
C ASN A 69 -33.53 -4.86 5.22
N ASN A 70 -33.48 -6.08 4.69
CA ASN A 70 -32.57 -6.42 3.60
C ASN A 70 -33.19 -6.05 2.24
N ILE A 71 -32.35 -5.67 1.28
CA ILE A 71 -32.78 -5.22 -0.04
C ILE A 71 -31.99 -5.99 -1.11
N ALA A 72 -32.70 -6.58 -2.06
CA ALA A 72 -32.13 -7.19 -3.26
C ALA A 72 -32.74 -6.55 -4.52
N THR A 73 -31.92 -5.90 -5.35
CA THR A 73 -32.40 -5.22 -6.57
C THR A 73 -31.75 -5.67 -7.86
N GLY A 74 -30.57 -6.30 -7.80
CA GLY A 74 -29.90 -6.82 -8.99
C GLY A 74 -30.54 -8.11 -9.49
N THR A 75 -30.44 -8.38 -10.79
CA THR A 75 -30.87 -9.66 -11.38
C THR A 75 -30.10 -10.80 -10.75
N ALA A 76 -30.77 -11.88 -10.37
CA ALA A 76 -30.20 -13.04 -9.67
C ALA A 76 -29.38 -12.68 -8.42
N SER A 77 -29.68 -11.54 -7.79
CA SER A 77 -29.02 -11.13 -6.54
C SER A 77 -29.57 -11.89 -5.33
N VAL A 78 -28.71 -12.14 -4.34
CA VAL A 78 -29.06 -12.94 -3.16
C VAL A 78 -28.64 -12.24 -1.87
N VAL A 79 -29.55 -12.17 -0.90
CA VAL A 79 -29.21 -11.88 0.49
C VAL A 79 -29.64 -13.04 1.36
N ALA A 80 -28.68 -13.79 1.92
CA ALA A 80 -29.01 -14.95 2.75
C ALA A 80 -29.55 -14.57 4.15
N GLY A 81 -29.37 -13.32 4.60
CA GLY A 81 -29.97 -12.83 5.83
C GLY A 81 -29.26 -11.61 6.40
N GLY A 82 -29.34 -11.44 7.72
CA GLY A 82 -28.72 -10.33 8.44
C GLY A 82 -29.60 -9.09 8.53
N GLN A 83 -28.98 -7.93 8.72
CA GLN A 83 -29.68 -6.66 8.96
C GLN A 83 -29.19 -5.57 7.99
N ASP A 84 -30.11 -4.86 7.33
CA ASP A 84 -29.79 -3.69 6.49
C ASP A 84 -28.81 -4.00 5.33
N ASN A 85 -28.76 -5.24 4.83
CA ASN A 85 -27.88 -5.62 3.73
C ASN A 85 -28.50 -5.31 2.37
N LYS A 86 -27.68 -4.87 1.39
CA LYS A 86 -28.13 -4.41 0.08
C LYS A 86 -27.36 -5.08 -1.06
N ALA A 87 -27.97 -6.08 -1.71
CA ALA A 87 -27.43 -6.70 -2.93
C ALA A 87 -28.04 -6.03 -4.17
N LYS A 88 -27.30 -5.10 -4.78
CA LYS A 88 -27.80 -4.24 -5.87
C LYS A 88 -27.24 -4.59 -7.25
N GLY A 89 -26.06 -5.20 -7.32
CA GLY A 89 -25.45 -5.61 -8.59
C GLY A 89 -26.08 -6.89 -9.14
N ASP A 90 -26.06 -7.06 -10.46
CA ASP A 90 -26.48 -8.30 -11.10
C ASP A 90 -25.57 -9.45 -10.65
N ASN A 91 -26.15 -10.60 -10.34
CA ASN A 91 -25.47 -11.77 -9.75
C ASN A 91 -24.69 -11.46 -8.47
N SER A 92 -24.99 -10.35 -7.79
CA SER A 92 -24.35 -10.01 -6.51
C SER A 92 -24.89 -10.86 -5.36
N SER A 93 -24.08 -11.08 -4.34
CA SER A 93 -24.52 -11.85 -3.18
C SER A 93 -23.97 -11.33 -1.86
N ILE A 94 -24.80 -11.40 -0.83
CA ILE A 94 -24.42 -11.12 0.56
C ILE A 94 -24.86 -12.30 1.41
N ALA A 95 -23.90 -13.01 2.01
CA ALA A 95 -24.22 -14.19 2.83
C ALA A 95 -24.70 -13.83 4.26
N GLY A 96 -24.51 -12.60 4.72
CA GLY A 96 -25.09 -12.11 5.98
C GLY A 96 -24.43 -10.85 6.52
N GLY A 97 -24.46 -10.69 7.84
CA GLY A 97 -23.89 -9.54 8.54
C GLY A 97 -24.84 -8.33 8.64
N SER A 98 -24.29 -7.13 8.81
CA SER A 98 -25.08 -5.91 8.96
C SER A 98 -24.59 -4.76 8.09
N LYS A 99 -25.50 -4.06 7.42
CA LYS A 99 -25.21 -2.85 6.62
C LYS A 99 -24.20 -3.08 5.49
N ASN A 100 -24.13 -4.29 4.95
CA ASN A 100 -23.25 -4.60 3.82
C ASN A 100 -23.90 -4.20 2.49
N GLU A 101 -23.12 -3.73 1.54
CA GLU A 101 -23.63 -3.26 0.24
C GLU A 101 -22.79 -3.83 -0.93
N ALA A 102 -23.40 -4.70 -1.73
CA ALA A 102 -22.81 -5.31 -2.91
C ALA A 102 -23.44 -4.71 -4.18
N THR A 103 -22.79 -3.72 -4.79
CA THR A 103 -23.34 -3.00 -5.95
C THR A 103 -22.73 -3.38 -7.29
N GLY A 104 -21.55 -4.00 -7.30
CA GLY A 104 -20.91 -4.44 -8.53
C GLY A 104 -21.57 -5.70 -9.10
N GLY A 105 -21.56 -5.85 -10.43
CA GLY A 105 -21.94 -7.12 -11.06
C GLY A 105 -21.04 -8.26 -10.57
N HIS A 106 -21.59 -9.43 -10.29
CA HIS A 106 -20.87 -10.58 -9.72
C HIS A 106 -20.13 -10.31 -8.39
N SER A 107 -20.46 -9.22 -7.69
CA SER A 107 -19.81 -8.89 -6.42
C SER A 107 -20.30 -9.78 -5.28
N HIS A 108 -19.43 -10.01 -4.28
CA HIS A 108 -19.74 -10.86 -3.14
C HIS A 108 -19.27 -10.26 -1.82
N ILE A 109 -20.12 -10.35 -0.80
CA ILE A 109 -19.75 -10.08 0.59
C ILE A 109 -20.12 -11.29 1.46
N SER A 110 -19.15 -11.93 2.11
CA SER A 110 -19.46 -13.15 2.89
C SER A 110 -20.08 -12.83 4.26
N SER A 111 -19.63 -11.78 4.96
CA SER A 111 -20.24 -11.34 6.23
C SER A 111 -19.72 -9.95 6.67
N GLY A 112 -19.86 -9.64 7.95
CA GLY A 112 -19.27 -8.47 8.59
C GLY A 112 -20.21 -7.28 8.71
N MET A 113 -19.65 -6.10 8.95
CA MET A 113 -20.42 -4.88 9.20
C MET A 113 -19.98 -3.74 8.28
N SER A 114 -20.91 -3.12 7.58
CA SER A 114 -20.63 -1.92 6.77
C SER A 114 -19.57 -2.13 5.69
N ASN A 115 -19.53 -3.32 5.08
CA ASN A 115 -18.64 -3.60 3.97
C ASN A 115 -19.28 -3.21 2.64
N ILE A 116 -18.46 -2.78 1.68
CA ILE A 116 -18.88 -2.35 0.34
C ILE A 116 -18.11 -3.14 -0.72
N ALA A 117 -18.83 -3.83 -1.61
CA ALA A 117 -18.29 -4.49 -2.79
C ALA A 117 -18.92 -3.86 -4.04
N ALA A 118 -18.25 -2.86 -4.62
CA ALA A 118 -18.81 -2.01 -5.66
C ALA A 118 -18.27 -2.26 -7.08
N GLY A 119 -17.08 -2.87 -7.20
CA GLY A 119 -16.50 -3.20 -8.50
C GLY A 119 -17.08 -4.49 -9.10
N GLU A 120 -16.97 -4.64 -10.42
CA GLU A 120 -17.36 -5.90 -11.07
C GLU A 120 -16.46 -7.06 -10.61
N GLY A 121 -17.07 -8.13 -10.11
CA GLY A 121 -16.40 -9.26 -9.47
C GLY A 121 -15.77 -8.93 -8.12
N ALA A 122 -16.03 -7.76 -7.54
CA ALA A 122 -15.41 -7.36 -6.28
C ALA A 122 -15.79 -8.29 -5.13
N PHE A 123 -14.81 -8.60 -4.28
CA PHE A 123 -14.95 -9.57 -3.20
C PHE A 123 -14.58 -8.96 -1.85
N VAL A 124 -15.47 -9.07 -0.86
CA VAL A 124 -15.17 -8.77 0.53
C VAL A 124 -15.52 -9.97 1.42
N SER A 125 -14.52 -10.62 2.00
CA SER A 125 -14.76 -11.80 2.85
C SER A 125 -15.48 -11.44 4.15
N GLY A 126 -15.20 -10.27 4.73
CA GLY A 126 -15.86 -9.83 5.95
C GLY A 126 -15.14 -8.66 6.62
N GLY A 127 -15.20 -8.62 7.96
CA GLY A 127 -14.63 -7.52 8.75
C GLY A 127 -15.58 -6.32 8.86
N LYS A 128 -15.03 -5.14 9.11
CA LYS A 128 -15.81 -3.91 9.34
C LYS A 128 -15.35 -2.76 8.46
N GLY A 129 -16.25 -2.12 7.72
CA GLY A 129 -15.94 -0.90 6.99
C GLY A 129 -15.03 -1.11 5.78
N ASN A 130 -14.91 -2.33 5.25
CA ASN A 130 -14.02 -2.64 4.14
C ASN A 130 -14.66 -2.27 2.80
N THR A 131 -13.88 -1.75 1.86
CA THR A 131 -14.34 -1.35 0.53
C THR A 131 -13.50 -2.00 -0.56
N ALA A 132 -14.15 -2.78 -1.44
CA ALA A 132 -13.59 -3.25 -2.71
C ALA A 132 -14.37 -2.61 -3.86
N SER A 133 -13.76 -1.69 -4.62
CA SER A 133 -14.45 -0.91 -5.66
C SER A 133 -13.78 -0.89 -7.02
N GLY A 134 -12.62 -1.51 -7.18
CA GLY A 134 -11.95 -1.65 -8.47
C GLY A 134 -12.62 -2.66 -9.39
N TYR A 135 -12.59 -2.43 -10.70
CA TYR A 135 -13.13 -3.37 -11.68
C TYR A 135 -12.26 -4.62 -11.77
N TYR A 136 -12.80 -5.70 -12.33
CA TYR A 136 -12.07 -6.95 -12.54
C TYR A 136 -11.53 -7.57 -11.23
N ALA A 137 -12.42 -7.86 -10.29
CA ALA A 137 -12.11 -8.64 -9.08
C ALA A 137 -11.12 -7.98 -8.09
N SER A 138 -11.37 -6.71 -7.72
CA SER A 138 -10.75 -6.13 -6.52
C SER A 138 -11.17 -6.91 -5.25
N ALA A 139 -10.27 -7.04 -4.27
CA ALA A 139 -10.52 -7.91 -3.12
C ALA A 139 -10.09 -7.28 -1.79
N VAL A 140 -10.95 -7.44 -0.77
CA VAL A 140 -10.58 -7.25 0.63
C VAL A 140 -10.91 -8.51 1.44
N CYS A 141 -9.89 -9.23 1.91
CA CYS A 141 -10.10 -10.52 2.56
C CYS A 141 -10.46 -10.41 4.07
N GLY A 142 -10.51 -9.20 4.64
CA GLY A 142 -11.01 -8.95 6.00
C GLY A 142 -10.45 -7.68 6.64
N GLY A 143 -10.49 -7.61 7.97
CA GLY A 143 -9.94 -6.49 8.75
C GLY A 143 -10.91 -5.33 8.98
N GLU A 144 -10.38 -4.15 9.30
CA GLU A 144 -11.16 -2.94 9.58
C GLU A 144 -10.75 -1.77 8.67
N ASN A 145 -11.70 -1.15 7.97
CA ASN A 145 -11.52 0.06 7.15
C ASN A 145 -10.45 -0.09 6.06
N ASN A 146 -10.34 -1.25 5.42
CA ASN A 146 -9.41 -1.46 4.31
C ASN A 146 -10.06 -1.11 2.96
N GLU A 147 -9.25 -0.60 2.04
CA GLU A 147 -9.70 -0.10 0.72
C GLU A 147 -8.90 -0.74 -0.42
N ALA A 148 -9.58 -1.44 -1.34
CA ALA A 148 -9.04 -1.93 -2.61
C ALA A 148 -9.86 -1.32 -3.76
N THR A 149 -9.43 -0.17 -4.30
CA THR A 149 -10.31 0.71 -5.09
C THR A 149 -10.09 0.71 -6.59
N HIS A 150 -9.04 0.04 -7.06
CA HIS A 150 -8.64 0.01 -8.49
C HIS A 150 -8.53 -1.42 -9.02
N ASP A 151 -8.40 -1.55 -10.33
CA ASP A 151 -8.47 -2.84 -11.00
C ASP A 151 -7.44 -3.82 -10.46
N LEU A 152 -7.90 -5.03 -10.12
CA LEU A 152 -7.08 -6.11 -9.57
C LEU A 152 -6.29 -5.70 -8.31
N SER A 153 -6.71 -4.64 -7.61
CA SER A 153 -6.12 -4.26 -6.32
C SER A 153 -6.57 -5.20 -5.22
N THR A 154 -5.68 -5.48 -4.26
CA THR A 154 -5.95 -6.44 -3.20
C THR A 154 -5.46 -5.94 -1.85
N VAL A 155 -6.33 -6.00 -0.84
CA VAL A 155 -5.95 -5.90 0.56
C VAL A 155 -6.31 -7.20 1.28
N VAL A 156 -5.31 -7.94 1.76
CA VAL A 156 -5.57 -9.23 2.43
C VAL A 156 -6.18 -9.00 3.83
N GLY A 157 -5.82 -7.94 4.54
CA GLY A 157 -6.45 -7.61 5.82
C GLY A 157 -5.76 -6.46 6.56
N GLY A 158 -5.84 -6.49 7.90
CA GLY A 158 -5.29 -5.44 8.76
C GLY A 158 -6.27 -4.30 9.02
N LYS A 159 -5.75 -3.11 9.33
CA LYS A 159 -6.56 -1.93 9.63
C LYS A 159 -6.14 -0.72 8.80
N SER A 160 -7.09 -0.05 8.16
CA SER A 160 -6.87 1.19 7.43
C SER A 160 -5.82 1.09 6.31
N ASN A 161 -5.68 -0.10 5.70
CA ASN A 161 -4.77 -0.31 4.58
C ASN A 161 -5.44 0.05 3.25
N LYS A 162 -4.65 0.60 2.33
CA LYS A 162 -5.09 1.13 1.04
C LYS A 162 -4.29 0.52 -0.10
N ALA A 163 -4.96 -0.16 -1.02
CA ALA A 163 -4.46 -0.57 -2.33
C ALA A 163 -5.26 0.19 -3.39
N ILE A 164 -4.75 1.36 -3.81
CA ILE A 164 -5.50 2.38 -4.55
C ILE A 164 -4.90 2.67 -5.93
N SER A 165 -4.29 1.66 -6.53
CA SER A 165 -3.83 1.68 -7.93
C SER A 165 -3.97 0.31 -8.59
N ARG A 166 -3.92 0.27 -9.92
CA ARG A 166 -4.04 -0.98 -10.67
C ARG A 166 -2.94 -1.96 -10.24
N TYR A 167 -3.32 -3.22 -10.01
CA TYR A 167 -2.42 -4.28 -9.53
C TYR A 167 -1.68 -3.97 -8.21
N SER A 168 -2.13 -2.97 -7.46
CA SER A 168 -1.54 -2.66 -6.15
C SER A 168 -1.96 -3.69 -5.11
N SER A 169 -1.08 -3.98 -4.15
CA SER A 169 -1.37 -4.97 -3.11
C SER A 169 -0.87 -4.55 -1.74
N VAL A 170 -1.69 -4.82 -0.72
CA VAL A 170 -1.29 -4.75 0.69
C VAL A 170 -1.65 -6.05 1.38
N PHE A 171 -0.65 -6.75 1.92
CA PHE A 171 -0.87 -8.03 2.60
C PHE A 171 -1.43 -7.89 4.03
N GLY A 172 -1.26 -6.73 4.67
CA GLY A 172 -1.79 -6.51 6.01
C GLY A 172 -1.15 -5.31 6.71
N GLY A 173 -1.24 -5.29 8.04
CA GLY A 173 -0.67 -4.24 8.87
C GLY A 173 -1.65 -3.11 9.20
N LEU A 174 -1.10 -1.93 9.51
CA LEU A 174 -1.86 -0.75 9.92
C LEU A 174 -1.50 0.46 9.06
N GLU A 175 -2.48 1.10 8.43
CA GLU A 175 -2.30 2.38 7.72
C GLU A 175 -1.26 2.34 6.58
N ASN A 176 -1.13 1.21 5.89
CA ASN A 176 -0.25 1.12 4.71
C ASN A 176 -0.96 1.60 3.44
N ASP A 177 -0.22 2.25 2.52
CA ASP A 177 -0.74 2.85 1.29
C ASP A 177 0.09 2.42 0.06
N ALA A 178 -0.47 1.51 -0.72
CA ALA A 178 0.02 1.09 -2.03
C ALA A 178 -0.72 1.89 -3.13
N SER A 179 -0.13 3.01 -3.53
CA SER A 179 -0.68 3.99 -4.48
C SER A 179 0.06 4.06 -5.82
N GLY A 180 1.09 3.26 -6.02
CA GLY A 180 1.72 3.06 -7.33
C GLY A 180 1.08 1.92 -8.12
N GLU A 181 1.07 2.00 -9.45
CA GLU A 181 0.71 0.85 -10.29
C GLU A 181 1.70 -0.31 -10.08
N TYR A 182 1.21 -1.54 -9.94
CA TYR A 182 2.02 -2.71 -9.55
C TYR A 182 2.81 -2.54 -8.24
N SER A 183 2.39 -1.61 -7.37
CA SER A 183 3.04 -1.44 -6.07
C SER A 183 2.65 -2.55 -5.09
N SER A 184 3.54 -2.85 -4.14
CA SER A 184 3.25 -3.86 -3.12
C SER A 184 3.77 -3.48 -1.74
N ILE A 185 2.98 -3.78 -0.72
CA ILE A 185 3.37 -3.68 0.68
C ILE A 185 3.08 -5.00 1.38
N SER A 186 4.11 -5.68 1.89
CA SER A 186 3.92 -6.97 2.56
C SER A 186 3.31 -6.82 3.97
N GLY A 187 3.45 -5.66 4.60
CA GLY A 187 2.85 -5.38 5.91
C GLY A 187 3.50 -4.20 6.64
N GLY A 188 3.43 -4.21 7.98
CA GLY A 188 4.00 -3.15 8.83
C GLY A 188 3.01 -2.03 9.14
N LYS A 189 3.53 -0.85 9.48
CA LYS A 189 2.72 0.32 9.85
C LYS A 189 3.10 1.55 9.02
N GLU A 190 2.12 2.30 8.52
CA GLU A 190 2.33 3.60 7.85
C GLU A 190 3.28 3.56 6.65
N ASN A 191 3.45 2.40 6.00
CA ASN A 191 4.32 2.29 4.83
C ASN A 191 3.62 2.80 3.57
N ILE A 192 4.37 3.45 2.68
CA ILE A 192 3.86 4.00 1.41
C ILE A 192 4.68 3.44 0.24
N ALA A 193 4.00 2.85 -0.73
CA ALA A 193 4.57 2.41 -2.01
C ALA A 193 3.86 3.16 -3.15
N ALA A 194 4.34 4.38 -3.45
CA ALA A 194 3.70 5.31 -4.38
C ALA A 194 4.33 5.30 -5.78
N GLY A 195 5.54 4.77 -5.94
CA GLY A 195 6.16 4.63 -7.26
C GLY A 195 5.56 3.48 -8.07
N PRO A 196 5.45 3.60 -9.42
CA PRO A 196 5.12 2.44 -10.25
C PRO A 196 6.14 1.32 -10.03
N HIS A 197 5.68 0.08 -9.87
CA HIS A 197 6.50 -1.09 -9.52
C HIS A 197 7.32 -0.94 -8.24
N SER A 198 6.92 -0.05 -7.32
CA SER A 198 7.60 0.12 -6.04
C SER A 198 7.21 -0.98 -5.04
N SER A 199 8.07 -1.23 -4.06
CA SER A 199 7.77 -2.20 -3.01
C SER A 199 8.28 -1.79 -1.64
N VAL A 200 7.49 -2.11 -0.61
CA VAL A 200 7.91 -2.06 0.79
C VAL A 200 7.66 -3.41 1.46
N SER A 201 8.70 -4.12 1.87
CA SER A 201 8.50 -5.45 2.50
C SER A 201 8.06 -5.35 3.96
N GLY A 202 8.15 -4.19 4.60
CA GLY A 202 7.60 -3.95 5.94
C GLY A 202 8.25 -2.79 6.68
N GLY A 203 8.16 -2.82 8.02
CA GLY A 203 8.69 -1.78 8.90
C GLY A 203 7.67 -0.69 9.24
N VAL A 204 8.16 0.49 9.61
CA VAL A 204 7.34 1.61 10.09
C VAL A 204 7.63 2.89 9.31
N SER A 205 6.62 3.49 8.71
CA SER A 205 6.72 4.79 8.01
C SER A 205 7.76 4.82 6.88
N ASN A 206 7.98 3.70 6.18
CA ASN A 206 8.89 3.63 5.03
C ASN A 206 8.18 4.08 3.74
N LYS A 207 8.90 4.76 2.85
CA LYS A 207 8.35 5.32 1.60
C LYS A 207 9.18 4.89 0.39
N ALA A 208 8.57 4.14 -0.53
CA ALA A 208 9.10 3.81 -1.85
C ALA A 208 8.32 4.59 -2.92
N ASN A 209 8.78 5.81 -3.22
CA ASN A 209 8.07 6.74 -4.11
C ASN A 209 8.67 6.82 -5.52
N GLY A 210 9.89 6.33 -5.72
CA GLY A 210 10.51 6.29 -7.04
C GLY A 210 9.98 5.13 -7.89
N PRO A 211 9.92 5.24 -9.23
CA PRO A 211 9.61 4.09 -10.08
C PRO A 211 10.64 2.98 -9.88
N TYR A 212 10.17 1.74 -9.72
CA TYR A 212 10.99 0.57 -9.39
C TYR A 212 11.81 0.72 -8.10
N SER A 213 11.41 1.62 -7.20
CA SER A 213 12.11 1.78 -5.91
C SER A 213 11.71 0.71 -4.91
N SER A 214 12.60 0.41 -3.97
CA SER A 214 12.32 -0.57 -2.92
C SER A 214 12.82 -0.15 -1.55
N VAL A 215 12.04 -0.48 -0.52
CA VAL A 215 12.49 -0.45 0.87
C VAL A 215 12.21 -1.80 1.52
N THR A 216 13.24 -2.55 1.90
CA THR A 216 12.99 -3.89 2.48
C THR A 216 12.46 -3.79 3.90
N ALA A 217 13.07 -2.99 4.78
CA ALA A 217 12.63 -2.85 6.17
C ALA A 217 13.13 -1.54 6.82
N GLY A 218 12.86 -1.40 8.12
CA GLY A 218 13.36 -0.31 8.96
C GLY A 218 12.30 0.73 9.30
N GLN A 219 12.74 1.94 9.64
CA GLN A 219 11.85 3.03 10.05
C GLN A 219 12.16 4.34 9.34
N GLY A 220 11.15 4.98 8.75
CA GLY A 220 11.28 6.33 8.20
C GLY A 220 12.18 6.44 6.97
N ASN A 221 12.47 5.34 6.29
CA ASN A 221 13.32 5.34 5.09
C ASN A 221 12.57 5.87 3.87
N GLN A 222 13.25 6.58 2.97
CA GLN A 222 12.63 7.20 1.78
C GLN A 222 13.46 6.93 0.51
N ALA A 223 12.96 6.03 -0.34
CA ALA A 223 13.51 5.73 -1.66
C ALA A 223 12.67 6.46 -2.73
N THR A 224 13.18 7.57 -3.27
CA THR A 224 12.45 8.47 -4.19
C THR A 224 13.04 8.51 -5.60
N GLY A 225 14.28 8.03 -5.78
CA GLY A 225 14.93 7.92 -7.09
C GLY A 225 14.41 6.71 -7.90
N LYS A 226 14.49 6.78 -9.22
CA LYS A 226 14.21 5.63 -10.09
C LYS A 226 15.22 4.50 -9.80
N TYR A 227 14.76 3.27 -9.63
CA TYR A 227 15.59 2.13 -9.21
C TYR A 227 16.37 2.35 -7.91
N SER A 228 15.89 3.26 -7.03
CA SER A 228 16.53 3.47 -5.74
C SER A 228 16.17 2.37 -4.75
N SER A 229 17.11 1.98 -3.90
CA SER A 229 16.87 0.93 -2.90
C SER A 229 17.39 1.29 -1.51
N ILE A 230 16.62 0.90 -0.49
CA ILE A 230 17.06 0.93 0.90
C ILE A 230 16.80 -0.43 1.52
N THR A 231 17.85 -1.14 1.93
CA THR A 231 17.65 -2.47 2.53
C THR A 231 17.10 -2.35 3.95
N ALA A 232 17.71 -1.54 4.82
CA ALA A 232 17.24 -1.38 6.19
C ALA A 232 17.69 -0.06 6.83
N GLY A 233 17.40 0.10 8.12
CA GLY A 233 17.90 1.19 8.94
C GLY A 233 16.84 2.22 9.28
N MET A 234 17.29 3.41 9.71
CA MET A 234 16.40 4.46 10.22
C MET A 234 16.67 5.81 9.57
N ASN A 235 15.63 6.40 8.95
CA ASN A 235 15.67 7.73 8.35
C ASN A 235 16.72 7.87 7.23
N ASN A 236 16.94 6.82 6.44
CA ASN A 236 17.80 6.92 5.26
C ASN A 236 17.01 7.51 4.08
N ILE A 237 17.65 8.35 3.27
CA ILE A 237 17.03 9.02 2.12
C ILE A 237 17.87 8.73 0.87
N VAL A 238 17.20 8.22 -0.17
CA VAL A 238 17.82 7.90 -1.46
C VAL A 238 17.01 8.59 -2.56
N ARG A 239 17.62 9.56 -3.25
CA ARG A 239 17.01 10.34 -4.34
C ARG A 239 17.66 10.12 -5.70
N GLY A 240 18.90 9.63 -5.72
CA GLY A 240 19.62 9.37 -6.98
C GLY A 240 19.01 8.21 -7.77
N GLU A 241 19.07 8.28 -9.09
CA GLU A 241 18.74 7.13 -9.95
C GLU A 241 19.77 6.01 -9.76
N CYS A 242 19.28 4.76 -9.70
CA CYS A 242 20.10 3.56 -9.49
C CYS A 242 21.05 3.67 -8.29
N SER A 243 20.59 4.30 -7.21
CA SER A 243 21.39 4.58 -6.02
C SER A 243 20.84 3.82 -4.81
N SER A 244 21.67 3.61 -3.78
CA SER A 244 21.28 2.72 -2.69
C SER A 244 21.84 3.07 -1.32
N VAL A 245 21.11 2.62 -0.29
CA VAL A 245 21.58 2.54 1.09
C VAL A 245 21.36 1.13 1.62
N THR A 246 22.42 0.43 2.04
CA THR A 246 22.24 -0.91 2.63
C THR A 246 21.74 -0.83 4.08
N GLY A 247 22.16 0.16 4.86
CA GLY A 247 21.73 0.27 6.25
C GLY A 247 22.16 1.55 6.97
N GLY A 248 22.11 1.50 8.29
CA GLY A 248 22.52 2.61 9.15
C GLY A 248 21.40 3.62 9.41
N SER A 249 21.76 4.84 9.78
CA SER A 249 20.78 5.86 10.14
C SER A 249 21.12 7.25 9.61
N LYS A 250 20.11 7.96 9.09
CA LYS A 250 20.23 9.34 8.58
C LYS A 250 21.20 9.47 7.41
N ASN A 251 21.43 8.40 6.64
CA ASN A 251 22.27 8.47 5.44
C ASN A 251 21.49 9.11 4.29
N SER A 252 22.16 9.90 3.45
CA SER A 252 21.57 10.64 2.34
C SER A 252 22.33 10.37 1.04
N VAL A 253 21.64 9.87 0.03
CA VAL A 253 22.21 9.58 -1.31
C VAL A 253 21.44 10.36 -2.36
N MET A 254 22.09 11.31 -3.02
CA MET A 254 21.48 12.19 -4.03
C MET A 254 22.01 11.92 -5.45
N GLY A 255 23.25 11.42 -5.55
CA GLY A 255 23.91 11.20 -6.83
C GLY A 255 23.40 9.97 -7.59
N LYS A 256 23.43 10.03 -8.92
CA LYS A 256 23.14 8.88 -9.78
C LYS A 256 24.23 7.81 -9.60
N TYR A 257 23.85 6.54 -9.46
CA TYR A 257 24.76 5.42 -9.14
C TYR A 257 25.57 5.59 -7.84
N ALA A 258 25.16 6.50 -6.96
CA ALA A 258 25.82 6.71 -5.69
C ALA A 258 25.37 5.70 -4.65
N SER A 259 26.17 5.49 -3.60
CA SER A 259 25.83 4.54 -2.55
C SER A 259 26.36 4.91 -1.17
N VAL A 260 25.62 4.48 -0.15
CA VAL A 260 26.13 4.44 1.23
C VAL A 260 25.86 3.06 1.81
N SER A 261 26.91 2.31 2.15
CA SER A 261 26.68 0.95 2.66
C SER A 261 26.10 0.96 4.08
N SER A 262 26.62 1.78 4.99
CA SER A 262 26.10 1.87 6.37
C SER A 262 26.55 3.15 7.08
N GLY A 263 26.37 3.18 8.40
CA GLY A 263 26.86 4.24 9.28
C GLY A 263 25.79 5.27 9.64
N ASN A 264 26.23 6.41 10.15
CA ASN A 264 25.34 7.46 10.64
C ASN A 264 25.60 8.80 9.95
N SER A 265 24.56 9.40 9.38
CA SER A 265 24.61 10.75 8.82
C SER A 265 25.64 10.91 7.68
N ASN A 266 25.86 9.86 6.88
CA ASN A 266 26.75 9.91 5.73
C ASN A 266 26.05 10.45 4.48
N LYS A 267 26.81 11.09 3.58
CA LYS A 267 26.29 11.75 2.38
C LYS A 267 27.06 11.36 1.12
N ALA A 268 26.35 10.94 0.08
CA ALA A 268 26.87 10.67 -1.26
C ALA A 268 26.05 11.47 -2.29
N ASP A 269 26.55 12.65 -2.69
CA ASP A 269 25.75 13.66 -3.40
C ASP A 269 25.89 13.65 -4.92
N GLU A 270 27.01 13.15 -5.43
CA GLU A 270 27.39 13.26 -6.83
C GLU A 270 27.39 11.90 -7.54
N GLU A 271 27.38 11.93 -8.87
CA GLU A 271 27.38 10.72 -9.69
C GLU A 271 28.56 9.79 -9.33
N HIS A 272 28.26 8.51 -9.11
CA HIS A 272 29.21 7.48 -8.67
C HIS A 272 29.94 7.78 -7.34
N SER A 273 29.45 8.72 -6.53
CA SER A 273 30.02 8.96 -5.20
C SER A 273 29.66 7.82 -4.23
N SER A 274 30.55 7.49 -3.31
CA SER A 274 30.33 6.38 -2.38
C SER A 274 30.85 6.65 -0.97
N VAL A 275 30.13 6.14 0.02
CA VAL A 275 30.59 6.08 1.41
C VAL A 275 30.37 4.68 1.97
N SER A 276 31.42 3.94 2.30
CA SER A 276 31.25 2.57 2.79
C SER A 276 30.74 2.52 4.24
N GLY A 277 31.00 3.55 5.06
CA GLY A 277 30.49 3.60 6.43
C GLY A 277 30.99 4.78 7.26
N GLY A 278 30.89 4.66 8.58
CA GLY A 278 31.35 5.68 9.53
C GLY A 278 30.28 6.71 9.90
N ARG A 279 30.71 7.89 10.37
CA ARG A 279 29.80 8.95 10.85
C ARG A 279 30.09 10.30 10.22
N ASN A 280 29.08 10.98 9.69
CA ASN A 280 29.21 12.31 9.08
C ASN A 280 30.24 12.38 7.94
N ASN A 281 30.42 11.30 7.17
CA ASN A 281 31.31 11.29 6.02
C ASN A 281 30.58 11.83 4.78
N ARG A 282 31.30 12.55 3.91
CA ARG A 282 30.73 13.26 2.76
C ARG A 282 31.54 12.96 1.50
N ALA A 283 30.95 12.23 0.56
CA ALA A 283 31.44 12.08 -0.80
C ALA A 283 30.60 12.99 -1.72
N THR A 284 31.13 14.17 -2.07
CA THR A 284 30.39 15.23 -2.79
C THR A 284 31.08 15.66 -4.08
N GLY A 285 32.06 14.89 -4.56
CA GLY A 285 32.61 15.02 -5.91
C GLY A 285 32.19 13.85 -6.79
N LYS A 286 32.14 14.05 -8.12
CA LYS A 286 31.89 12.96 -9.08
C LYS A 286 32.96 11.86 -8.93
N TYR A 287 32.57 10.59 -8.83
CA TYR A 287 33.46 9.45 -8.52
C TYR A 287 34.25 9.56 -7.20
N SER A 288 33.82 10.42 -6.27
CA SER A 288 34.50 10.53 -4.98
C SER A 288 34.17 9.37 -4.04
N SER A 289 35.09 9.02 -3.15
CA SER A 289 34.87 7.94 -2.18
C SER A 289 35.35 8.28 -0.78
N VAL A 290 34.60 7.85 0.22
CA VAL A 290 35.05 7.82 1.62
C VAL A 290 34.84 6.43 2.18
N SER A 291 35.92 5.72 2.50
CA SER A 291 35.80 4.33 2.94
C SER A 291 35.21 4.23 4.35
N ALA A 292 35.69 5.03 5.30
CA ALA A 292 35.23 4.99 6.70
C ALA A 292 35.61 6.26 7.48
N GLY A 293 35.43 6.21 8.80
CA GLY A 293 35.91 7.23 9.73
C GLY A 293 34.83 8.22 10.16
N THR A 294 35.22 9.40 10.63
CA THR A 294 34.29 10.42 11.13
C THR A 294 34.60 11.79 10.55
N LEU A 295 33.60 12.50 10.03
CA LEU A 295 33.74 13.86 9.50
C LEU A 295 34.70 13.98 8.30
N ASN A 296 34.91 12.90 7.54
CA ASN A 296 35.77 12.95 6.35
C ASN A 296 35.00 13.49 5.14
N THR A 297 35.66 14.28 4.30
CA THR A 297 35.08 14.88 3.09
C THR A 297 35.94 14.62 1.87
N ALA A 298 35.38 13.97 0.84
CA ALA A 298 35.94 13.87 -0.50
C ALA A 298 35.06 14.67 -1.47
N SER A 299 35.50 15.86 -1.88
CA SER A 299 34.68 16.80 -2.68
C SER A 299 35.23 17.08 -4.09
N GLY A 300 36.46 16.68 -4.39
CA GLY A 300 37.00 16.76 -5.75
C GLY A 300 36.52 15.60 -6.64
N SER A 301 36.52 15.78 -7.96
CA SER A 301 36.26 14.66 -8.87
C SER A 301 37.36 13.59 -8.72
N PHE A 302 36.98 12.32 -8.63
CA PHE A 302 37.90 11.20 -8.35
C PHE A 302 38.72 11.35 -7.05
N SER A 303 38.26 12.17 -6.10
CA SER A 303 38.94 12.31 -4.81
C SER A 303 38.61 11.17 -3.85
N SER A 304 39.52 10.85 -2.94
CA SER A 304 39.30 9.77 -1.99
C SER A 304 39.78 10.08 -0.57
N VAL A 305 39.06 9.57 0.42
CA VAL A 305 39.51 9.52 1.80
C VAL A 305 39.35 8.11 2.34
N SER A 306 40.46 7.43 2.63
CA SER A 306 40.42 6.03 3.09
C SER A 306 39.95 5.88 4.54
N GLY A 307 40.03 6.92 5.37
CA GLY A 307 39.58 6.87 6.76
C GLY A 307 40.05 8.02 7.64
N GLY A 308 40.03 7.81 8.95
CA GLY A 308 40.47 8.78 9.94
C GLY A 308 39.36 9.73 10.41
N ARG A 309 39.75 10.91 10.92
CA ARG A 309 38.83 11.92 11.43
C ARG A 309 39.10 13.28 10.81
N ASP A 310 38.05 13.96 10.34
CA ASP A 310 38.11 15.34 9.86
C ASP A 310 39.11 15.56 8.70
N ASN A 311 39.27 14.55 7.83
CA ASN A 311 40.16 14.64 6.68
C ASN A 311 39.41 15.18 5.44
N LYS A 312 40.10 15.95 4.59
CA LYS A 312 39.51 16.60 3.41
C LYS A 312 40.34 16.36 2.15
N ALA A 313 39.75 15.77 1.12
CA ALA A 313 40.30 15.68 -0.23
C ALA A 313 39.41 16.51 -1.17
N THR A 314 39.84 17.73 -1.54
CA THR A 314 38.93 18.73 -2.11
C THR A 314 39.12 19.05 -3.59
N LYS A 315 40.25 18.67 -4.18
CA LYS A 315 40.55 18.88 -5.61
C LYS A 315 40.51 17.58 -6.40
N ASN A 316 40.49 17.72 -7.73
CA ASN A 316 40.41 16.57 -8.63
C ASN A 316 41.60 15.63 -8.40
N PHE A 317 41.33 14.33 -8.31
CA PHE A 317 42.31 13.27 -8.06
C PHE A 317 43.08 13.44 -6.73
N SER A 318 42.58 14.24 -5.78
CA SER A 318 43.23 14.38 -4.48
C SER A 318 42.91 13.21 -3.54
N SER A 319 43.85 12.84 -2.67
CA SER A 319 43.64 11.71 -1.75
C SER A 319 44.15 11.97 -0.33
N VAL A 320 43.46 11.38 0.66
CA VAL A 320 43.95 11.29 2.04
C VAL A 320 43.81 9.86 2.53
N LEU A 321 44.94 9.21 2.85
CA LEU A 321 44.94 7.81 3.29
C LEU A 321 44.47 7.62 4.73
N GLY A 322 44.48 8.67 5.57
CA GLY A 322 43.98 8.60 6.94
C GLY A 322 44.48 9.74 7.83
N GLY A 323 44.41 9.56 9.15
CA GLY A 323 44.88 10.51 10.15
C GLY A 323 43.81 11.46 10.69
N PHE A 324 44.22 12.60 11.26
CA PHE A 324 43.33 13.59 11.87
C PHE A 324 43.57 14.98 11.27
N LYS A 325 42.53 15.62 10.73
CA LYS A 325 42.60 16.99 10.17
C LYS A 325 43.62 17.16 9.04
N ASN A 326 43.76 16.17 8.18
CA ASN A 326 44.60 16.26 7.00
C ASN A 326 43.83 16.81 5.79
N GLU A 327 44.49 17.59 4.95
CA GLU A 327 43.88 18.31 3.85
C GLU A 327 44.69 18.15 2.55
N ALA A 328 44.09 17.57 1.52
CA ALA A 328 44.61 17.53 0.14
C ALA A 328 43.84 18.55 -0.73
N TYR A 329 44.51 19.66 -1.06
CA TYR A 329 43.99 20.86 -1.75
C TYR A 329 44.65 21.15 -3.11
N GLY A 330 45.64 20.37 -3.53
CA GLY A 330 46.18 20.42 -4.89
C GLY A 330 45.53 19.38 -5.81
N THR A 331 45.45 19.67 -7.11
CA THR A 331 45.04 18.64 -8.09
C THR A 331 46.10 17.52 -8.10
N TYR A 332 45.69 16.25 -8.08
CA TYR A 332 46.59 15.10 -7.89
C TYR A 332 47.39 15.11 -6.57
N SER A 333 47.05 15.95 -5.59
CA SER A 333 47.76 15.97 -4.29
C SER A 333 47.36 14.81 -3.39
N SER A 334 48.27 14.35 -2.55
CA SER A 334 48.02 13.22 -1.66
C SER A 334 48.64 13.41 -0.28
N VAL A 335 47.92 13.01 0.76
CA VAL A 335 48.42 12.97 2.14
C VAL A 335 48.40 11.53 2.66
N GLY A 336 49.58 11.01 3.01
CA GLY A 336 49.76 9.64 3.49
C GLY A 336 49.23 9.39 4.91
N GLY A 337 49.03 10.44 5.71
CA GLY A 337 48.47 10.37 7.06
C GLY A 337 48.99 11.47 7.99
N GLY A 338 48.82 11.28 9.31
CA GLY A 338 49.33 12.20 10.34
C GLY A 338 48.26 13.14 10.91
N HIS A 339 48.71 14.28 11.45
CA HIS A 339 47.87 15.32 12.05
C HIS A 339 48.16 16.68 11.41
N LEU A 340 47.11 17.41 11.00
CA LEU A 340 47.20 18.77 10.44
C LEU A 340 48.15 18.91 9.23
N LYS A 341 48.26 17.87 8.40
CA LYS A 341 49.04 17.93 7.15
C LYS A 341 48.22 18.57 6.03
N LYS A 342 48.84 19.41 5.22
CA LYS A 342 48.15 20.14 4.15
C LYS A 342 48.95 20.15 2.85
N ALA A 343 48.53 19.35 1.87
CA ALA A 343 49.11 19.34 0.53
C ALA A 343 48.34 20.33 -0.35
N THR A 344 49.01 21.35 -0.90
CA THR A 344 48.39 22.46 -1.64
C THR A 344 48.81 22.54 -3.10
N ALA A 345 49.99 22.06 -3.47
CA ALA A 345 50.49 22.10 -4.83
C ALA A 345 50.00 20.92 -5.68
N THR A 346 49.95 21.12 -6.99
CA THR A 346 49.65 20.05 -7.94
C THR A 346 50.69 18.95 -7.84
N TYR A 347 50.27 17.69 -7.78
CA TYR A 347 51.14 16.50 -7.60
C TYR A 347 51.92 16.47 -6.27
N GLU A 348 51.57 17.30 -5.28
CA GLU A 348 52.24 17.27 -3.98
C GLU A 348 51.89 16.00 -3.21
N PHE A 349 52.91 15.33 -2.65
CA PHE A 349 52.74 14.23 -1.73
C PHE A 349 53.34 14.56 -0.37
N ILE A 350 52.53 14.46 0.68
CA ILE A 350 52.99 14.54 2.06
C ILE A 350 53.00 13.12 2.64
N PRO A 351 54.18 12.52 2.89
CA PRO A 351 54.26 11.21 3.51
C PRO A 351 53.76 11.23 4.95
N LYS A 352 53.37 10.06 5.46
CA LYS A 352 53.17 9.89 6.91
C LYS A 352 54.54 10.03 7.57
N VAL A 353 54.68 11.02 8.45
CA VAL A 353 55.83 11.13 9.34
C VAL A 353 55.40 10.49 10.66
N GLU A 354 56.21 9.53 11.14
CA GLU A 354 55.98 8.81 12.40
C GLU A 354 55.92 9.76 13.61
#